data_AF-A0A3B8WXL5-F1
#
_entry.id   AF-A0A3B8WXL5-F1
#
_cell.length_a   1.000
_cell.length_b   1.000
_cell.length_c   1.000
_cell.angle_alpha   90.00
_cell.angle_beta   90.00
_cell.angle_gamma   90.00
#
_symmetry.space_group_name_H-M   'P 1'
#
loop_
_entity.id
_entity.type
_entity.pdbx_description
1 polymer ?
#
loop_
_entity_poly.entity_id
_entity_poly.type
_entity_poly.pdbx_seq_one_letter_code
_entity_poly.pdbx_strand_id
1 'polypeptide(L)'
;EGKIGLIIGFDLAPHFDRWEKAEQLARKCDIILANRPQEKVCKDYSNQAKSGYDTQIEDFCEKDFKFPHKNLDNPAVQLSSTDIRERISTGKAFIYLVSKKVFNYIKKRNLYGFKSE
;
A
#
# COMPACT_ATOMS: atom_id res chain seq x y z
N GLU A 1 0.09 -21.38 -21.13
CA GLU A 1 -0.31 -21.10 -19.74
C GLU A 1 0.43 -19.86 -19.24
N GLY A 2 -0.22 -19.01 -18.45
CA GLY A 2 0.38 -17.77 -17.92
C GLY A 2 0.71 -17.88 -16.43
N LYS A 3 1.77 -17.22 -15.98
CA LYS A 3 2.09 -17.08 -14.55
C LYS A 3 1.07 -16.15 -13.87
N ILE A 4 0.87 -16.34 -12.56
CA ILE A 4 0.03 -15.46 -11.75
C ILE A 4 0.73 -14.10 -11.60
N GLY A 5 0.00 -13.00 -11.82
CA GLY A 5 0.53 -11.66 -11.57
C GLY A 5 0.46 -11.30 -10.08
N LEU A 6 1.60 -10.96 -9.47
CA LEU A 6 1.67 -10.47 -8.09
C LEU A 6 2.01 -8.97 -8.11
N ILE A 7 1.01 -8.14 -7.81
CA ILE A 7 1.17 -6.69 -7.74
C ILE A 7 1.57 -6.30 -6.31
N ILE A 8 2.69 -5.60 -6.17
CA ILE A 8 3.16 -5.03 -4.90
C ILE A 8 3.53 -3.55 -5.09
N GLY A 9 3.38 -2.75 -4.05
CA GLY A 9 3.86 -1.38 -4.06
C GLY A 9 5.38 -1.32 -4.04
N PHE A 10 5.95 -0.28 -4.66
CA PHE A 10 7.40 -0.03 -4.63
C PHE A 10 7.95 0.08 -3.20
N ASP A 11 7.13 0.51 -2.24
CA ASP A 11 7.46 0.58 -0.81
C ASP A 11 7.79 -0.77 -0.17
N LEU A 12 7.34 -1.88 -0.76
CA LEU A 12 7.63 -3.25 -0.27
C LEU A 12 8.86 -3.87 -0.95
N ALA A 13 9.31 -3.32 -2.07
CA ALA A 13 10.41 -3.85 -2.87
C ALA A 13 11.74 -3.97 -2.09
N PRO A 14 12.14 -3.00 -1.22
CA PRO A 14 13.41 -3.07 -0.49
C PRO A 14 13.53 -4.25 0.50
N HIS A 15 12.40 -4.89 0.86
CA HIS A 15 12.36 -6.01 1.81
C HIS A 15 11.76 -7.28 1.22
N PHE A 16 11.51 -7.31 -0.09
CA PHE A 16 10.91 -8.46 -0.72
C PHE A 16 11.79 -9.72 -0.58
N ASP A 17 13.11 -9.57 -0.55
CA ASP A 17 14.06 -10.68 -0.31
C ASP A 17 13.92 -11.30 1.09
N ARG A 18 13.35 -10.58 2.06
CA ARG A 18 13.06 -11.07 3.42
C ARG A 18 11.72 -11.78 3.52
N TRP A 19 10.92 -11.82 2.47
CA TRP A 19 9.65 -12.54 2.50
C TRP A 19 9.87 -14.04 2.57
N GLU A 20 8.99 -14.73 3.29
CA GLU A 20 8.99 -16.19 3.35
C GLU A 20 8.89 -16.75 1.92
N LYS A 21 9.93 -17.48 1.49
CA LYS A 21 10.05 -18.08 0.15
C LYS A 21 9.97 -17.07 -1.00
N ALA A 22 10.55 -15.87 -0.83
CA ALA A 22 10.63 -14.82 -1.87
C ALA A 22 11.06 -15.34 -3.25
N GLU A 23 12.09 -16.19 -3.32
CA GLU A 23 12.54 -16.77 -4.59
C GLU A 23 11.49 -17.68 -5.25
N GLN A 24 10.73 -18.45 -4.46
CA GLN A 24 9.68 -19.30 -5.00
C GLN A 24 8.55 -18.46 -5.58
N LEU A 25 8.21 -17.34 -4.93
CA LEU A 25 7.24 -16.38 -5.45
C LEU A 25 7.72 -15.79 -6.78
N ALA A 26 8.96 -15.32 -6.86
CA ALA A 26 9.52 -14.79 -8.10
C ALA A 26 9.61 -15.82 -9.24
N ARG A 27 9.78 -17.11 -8.92
CA ARG A 27 9.73 -18.18 -9.94
C ARG A 27 8.30 -18.44 -10.45
N LYS A 28 7.32 -18.49 -9.54
CA LYS A 28 5.93 -18.87 -9.83
C LYS A 28 5.06 -17.71 -10.35
N CYS A 29 5.40 -16.48 -10.02
CA CYS A 29 4.62 -15.30 -10.33
C CYS A 29 5.37 -14.35 -11.26
N ASP A 30 4.61 -13.57 -12.04
CA ASP A 30 5.10 -12.34 -12.64
C ASP A 30 4.98 -11.24 -11.59
N ILE A 31 6.12 -10.74 -11.09
CA ILE A 31 6.13 -9.63 -10.14
C ILE A 31 5.83 -8.32 -10.88
N ILE A 32 4.88 -7.54 -10.37
CA ILE A 32 4.47 -6.25 -10.91
C ILE A 32 4.68 -5.19 -9.82
N LEU A 33 5.68 -4.32 -10.01
CA LEU A 33 5.99 -3.24 -9.09
C LEU A 33 5.14 -2.01 -9.45
N ALA A 34 4.21 -1.65 -8.57
CA ALA A 34 3.42 -0.44 -8.72
C ALA A 34 4.22 0.76 -8.22
N ASN A 35 4.68 1.60 -9.15
CA ASN A 35 5.39 2.84 -8.84
C ASN A 35 4.38 3.98 -8.65
N ARG A 36 4.59 4.77 -7.60
CA ARG A 36 3.86 6.02 -7.39
C ARG A 36 4.80 7.14 -7.80
N PRO A 37 4.48 7.95 -8.82
CA PRO A 37 5.31 9.09 -9.19
C PRO A 37 5.55 9.93 -7.94
N GLN A 38 6.83 10.12 -7.62
CA GLN A 38 7.29 10.83 -6.43
C GLN A 38 6.88 12.30 -6.50
N GLU A 39 5.64 12.64 -6.20
CA GLU A 39 5.42 13.91 -5.49
C GLU A 39 6.01 13.68 -4.10
N LYS A 40 7.08 14.42 -3.76
CA LYS A 40 7.67 14.51 -2.42
C LYS A 40 6.66 14.08 -1.37
N VAL A 41 6.74 12.81 -0.94
CA VAL A 41 5.79 12.28 0.03
C VAL A 41 5.99 13.13 1.26
N CYS A 42 5.03 13.99 1.57
CA CYS A 42 4.93 14.58 2.90
C CYS A 42 5.04 13.39 3.85
N LYS A 43 6.08 13.39 4.69
CA LYS A 43 6.47 12.28 5.58
C LYS A 43 5.30 11.73 6.43
N ASP A 44 4.22 12.50 6.50
CA ASP A 44 2.98 12.28 7.23
C ASP A 44 2.17 11.04 6.82
N TYR A 45 2.35 10.49 5.61
CA TYR A 45 1.62 9.29 5.17
C TYR A 45 2.48 8.03 5.05
N SER A 46 3.71 8.07 5.56
CA SER A 46 4.52 6.85 5.66
C SER A 46 3.85 5.87 6.62
N ASN A 47 3.58 4.65 6.16
CA ASN A 47 3.22 3.56 7.06
C ASN A 47 4.44 3.28 7.94
N GLN A 48 4.52 3.90 9.11
CA GLN A 48 5.56 3.59 10.09
C GLN A 48 5.28 2.18 10.59
N ALA A 49 6.10 1.21 10.14
CA ALA A 49 6.02 -0.15 10.62
C ALA A 49 6.19 -0.14 12.16
N LYS A 50 5.14 -0.52 12.89
CA LYS A 50 5.25 -0.73 14.34
C LYS A 50 5.94 -2.08 14.56
N SER A 51 7.18 -2.03 15.07
CA SER A 51 8.07 -3.15 15.45
C SER A 51 9.02 -3.65 14.35
N GLY A 52 10.34 -3.63 14.64
CA GLY A 52 11.40 -4.50 14.08
C GLY A 52 11.72 -4.43 12.58
N TYR A 53 10.78 -3.97 11.75
CA TYR A 53 10.92 -3.70 10.32
C TYR A 53 11.22 -2.21 10.10
N ASP A 54 12.14 -1.67 10.90
CA ASP A 54 12.64 -0.31 10.69
C ASP A 54 13.62 -0.34 9.54
N THR A 55 13.19 0.17 8.40
CA THR A 55 13.94 0.03 7.16
C THR A 55 13.64 1.19 6.22
N GLN A 56 14.04 2.38 6.64
CA GLN A 56 14.35 3.40 5.64
C GLN A 56 15.65 2.99 4.96
N ILE A 57 15.54 2.20 3.89
CA ILE A 57 16.59 2.18 2.87
C ILE A 57 16.37 3.47 2.08
N GLU A 58 17.02 4.55 2.51
CA GLU A 58 16.82 5.90 1.97
C GLU A 58 17.19 5.99 0.47
N ASP A 59 17.92 4.99 -0.06
CA ASP A 59 18.46 4.97 -1.43
C ASP A 59 18.07 3.72 -2.26
N PHE A 60 16.96 3.04 -1.97
CA PHE A 60 16.51 1.92 -2.83
C PHE A 60 15.87 2.44 -4.12
N CYS A 61 16.39 2.01 -5.26
CA CYS A 61 15.80 2.31 -6.57
C CYS A 61 15.48 1.03 -7.35
N GLU A 62 14.70 1.14 -8.41
CA GLU A 62 14.17 0.00 -9.17
C GLU A 62 15.25 -0.99 -9.62
N LYS A 63 16.42 -0.48 -10.05
CA LYS A 63 17.57 -1.30 -10.46
C LYS A 63 18.13 -2.20 -9.34
N ASP A 64 17.83 -1.90 -8.08
CA ASP A 64 18.28 -2.69 -6.93
C ASP A 64 17.37 -3.91 -6.67
N PHE A 65 16.20 -3.97 -7.31
CA PHE A 65 15.28 -5.09 -7.17
C PHE A 65 15.78 -6.33 -7.93
N LYS A 66 16.18 -7.35 -7.16
CA LYS A 66 16.92 -8.52 -7.66
C LYS A 66 16.08 -9.53 -8.47
N PHE A 67 14.75 -9.41 -8.46
CA PHE A 67 13.87 -10.40 -9.07
C PHE A 67 13.29 -9.90 -10.40
N PRO A 68 13.04 -10.79 -11.39
CA PRO A 68 12.37 -10.40 -12.63
C PRO A 68 11.02 -9.75 -12.35
N HIS A 69 10.79 -8.57 -12.92
CA HIS A 69 9.59 -7.78 -12.65
C HIS A 69 9.17 -6.94 -13.86
N LYS A 70 7.94 -6.40 -13.78
CA LYS A 70 7.40 -5.37 -14.67
C LYS A 70 7.01 -4.17 -13.82
N ASN A 71 7.20 -2.96 -14.34
CA ASN A 71 6.71 -1.77 -13.68
C ASN A 71 5.29 -1.44 -14.12
N LEU A 72 4.52 -0.92 -13.17
CA LEU A 72 3.21 -0.35 -13.38
C LEU A 72 3.23 1.09 -12.87
N ASP A 73 3.15 2.04 -13.79
CA ASP A 73 2.98 3.44 -13.45
C ASP A 73 1.54 3.68 -13.02
N ASN A 74 1.35 4.07 -11.76
CA ASN A 74 0.03 4.36 -11.21
C ASN A 74 -0.13 5.88 -11.05
N PRO A 75 -1.30 6.46 -11.36
CA PRO A 75 -1.57 7.86 -11.07
C PRO A 75 -1.36 8.16 -9.58
N ALA A 76 -0.84 9.36 -9.28
CA ALA A 76 -0.75 9.83 -7.90
C ALA A 76 -2.15 10.04 -7.35
N VAL A 77 -2.54 9.21 -6.38
CA VAL A 77 -3.76 9.39 -5.60
C VAL A 77 -3.33 9.73 -4.18
N GLN A 78 -3.63 10.96 -3.75
CA GLN A 78 -3.37 11.46 -2.40
C GLN A 78 -4.42 10.88 -1.42
N LEU A 79 -4.39 9.57 -1.22
CA LEU A 79 -5.32 8.85 -0.36
C LEU A 79 -4.59 7.70 0.37
N SER A 80 -4.73 7.64 1.68
CA SER A 80 -4.18 6.55 2.49
C SER A 80 -5.25 5.96 3.42
N SER A 81 -5.09 4.67 3.76
CA SER A 81 -5.98 4.04 4.74
C SER A 81 -5.84 4.66 6.13
N THR A 82 -4.67 5.21 6.47
CA THR A 82 -4.43 5.92 7.73
C THR A 82 -5.26 7.19 7.81
N ASP A 83 -5.23 8.04 6.77
CA ASP A 83 -6.06 9.24 6.67
C ASP A 83 -7.55 8.89 6.73
N ILE A 84 -8.00 7.88 5.95
CA ILE A 84 -9.41 7.46 5.98
C ILE A 84 -9.85 7.07 7.40
N ARG A 85 -9.04 6.27 8.13
CA ARG A 85 -9.38 5.85 9.50
C ARG A 85 -9.39 7.03 10.47
N GLU A 86 -8.45 7.96 10.36
CA GLU A 86 -8.42 9.19 11.18
C GLU A 86 -9.63 10.08 10.91
N ARG A 87 -10.01 10.28 9.65
CA ARG A 87 -11.21 11.04 9.28
C ARG A 87 -12.46 10.42 9.88
N ILE A 88 -12.60 9.09 9.83
CA ILE A 88 -13.74 8.38 10.41
C ILE A 88 -13.81 8.59 11.92
N SER A 89 -12.70 8.40 12.64
CA SER A 89 -12.67 8.54 14.11
C SER A 89 -12.86 9.98 14.60
N THR A 90 -12.51 10.96 13.76
CA THR A 90 -12.67 12.40 14.05
C THR A 90 -13.97 13.01 13.51
N GLY A 91 -14.87 12.19 12.95
CA GLY A 91 -16.17 12.66 12.43
C GLY A 91 -16.07 13.47 11.12
N LYS A 92 -14.93 13.45 10.42
CA LYS A 92 -14.76 14.11 9.13
C LYS A 92 -15.41 13.31 7.99
N ALA A 93 -15.81 14.01 6.93
CA ALA A 93 -16.42 13.37 5.76
C ALA A 93 -15.43 12.44 5.03
N PHE A 94 -15.93 11.25 4.65
CA PHE A 94 -15.18 10.22 3.91
C PHE A 94 -16.00 9.50 2.80
N ILE A 95 -17.23 9.96 2.51
CA ILE A 95 -18.20 9.28 1.63
C ILE A 95 -17.70 9.03 0.19
N TYR A 96 -16.82 9.89 -0.34
CA TYR A 96 -16.24 9.78 -1.68
C TYR A 96 -14.82 9.23 -1.68
N LEU A 97 -14.26 8.91 -0.52
CA LEU A 97 -12.92 8.33 -0.39
C LEU A 97 -12.93 6.80 -0.52
N VAL A 98 -14.12 6.20 -0.47
CA VAL A 98 -14.33 4.76 -0.60
C VAL A 98 -15.57 4.51 -1.45
N SER A 99 -15.74 3.28 -1.95
CA SER A 99 -16.97 2.93 -2.66
C SER A 99 -18.20 3.04 -1.74
N LYS A 100 -19.37 3.35 -2.31
CA LYS A 100 -20.64 3.45 -1.57
C LYS A 100 -20.94 2.21 -0.70
N LYS A 101 -20.61 1.02 -1.22
CA LYS A 101 -20.80 -0.25 -0.47
C LYS A 101 -19.89 -0.30 0.77
N VAL A 102 -18.64 0.14 0.66
CA VAL A 102 -17.68 0.19 1.78
C VAL A 102 -18.09 1.27 2.79
N PHE A 103 -18.50 2.45 2.33
CA PHE A 103 -19.03 3.51 3.21
C PHE A 103 -20.20 3.01 4.06
N ASN A 104 -21.19 2.38 3.43
CA ASN A 104 -22.34 1.81 4.12
C ASN A 104 -21.94 0.71 5.09
N TYR A 105 -20.97 -0.12 4.72
CA TYR A 105 -20.46 -1.18 5.59
C TYR A 105 -19.79 -0.62 6.85
N ILE A 106 -18.92 0.40 6.70
CA ILE A 106 -18.25 1.08 7.82
C ILE A 106 -19.28 1.66 8.78
N LYS A 107 -20.30 2.38 8.26
CA LYS A 107 -21.37 2.96 9.08
C LYS A 107 -22.20 1.89 9.80
N LYS A 108 -22.67 0.88 9.07
CA LYS A 108 -23.52 -0.19 9.63
C LYS A 108 -22.82 -0.97 10.74
N ARG A 109 -21.50 -1.07 10.69
CA ARG A 109 -20.67 -1.85 11.62
C ARG A 109 -19.91 -0.99 12.64
N ASN A 110 -20.11 0.33 12.65
CA ASN A 110 -19.39 1.28 13.52
C ASN A 110 -17.87 1.08 13.50
N LEU A 111 -17.29 0.84 12.32
CA LEU A 111 -15.85 0.59 12.19
C LEU A 111 -15.05 1.87 12.36
N TYR A 112 -13.80 1.71 12.81
CA TYR A 112 -12.81 2.79 12.92
C TYR A 112 -13.25 3.97 13.81
N GLY A 113 -14.06 3.71 14.84
CA GLY A 113 -14.54 4.74 15.76
C GLY A 113 -15.69 5.58 15.21
N PHE A 114 -16.34 5.15 14.12
CA PHE A 114 -17.55 5.80 13.62
C PHE A 114 -18.61 5.87 14.72
N LYS A 115 -19.03 7.09 15.06
CA LYS A 115 -20.15 7.35 15.97
C LYS A 115 -21.36 7.72 15.12
N SER A 116 -22.39 6.88 15.15
CA SER A 116 -23.73 7.29 14.72
C SER A 116 -24.21 8.36 15.68
N GLU A 117 -24.40 9.58 15.18
CA GLU A 117 -25.26 10.57 15.84
C GLU A 117 -26.66 9.99 16.06
#